data_AF-A0A0A9WP18-F1
#
_entry.id   AF-A0A0A9WP18-F1
#
_cell.length_a   1.000
_cell.length_b   1.000
_cell.length_c   1.000
_cell.angle_alpha   90.00
_cell.angle_beta   90.00
_cell.angle_gamma   90.00
#
_symmetry.space_group_name_H-M   'P 1'
#
loop_
_entity.id
_entity.type
_entity.pdbx_description
1 polymer ?
#
loop_
_entity_poly.entity_id
_entity_poly.type
_entity_poly.pdbx_seq_one_letter_code
_entity_poly.pdbx_strand_id
1 'polypeptide(L)'
;MIFFFFFQMNALLSKIQQSAAVVELRSVETLTLDTPYVITKMVWTQTKYGPAVQVHLQELTDGQRIEGGDCFRVYLPHRISNVLTEEEVDKYNASQMLYTLVYRGKLGNAFLLDIY
;
A
#
# COMPACT_ATOMS: atom_id res chain seq x y z
N MET A 1 -28.67 33.73 -5.40
CA MET A 1 -28.76 32.30 -5.79
C MET A 1 -27.52 31.86 -6.60
N ILE A 2 -26.31 32.15 -6.11
CA ILE A 2 -25.03 31.84 -6.79
C ILE A 2 -24.05 31.15 -5.80
N PHE A 3 -24.17 31.46 -4.50
CA PHE A 3 -23.37 30.86 -3.42
C PHE A 3 -23.56 29.34 -3.23
N PHE A 4 -24.77 28.81 -3.45
CA PHE A 4 -25.06 27.39 -3.23
C PHE A 4 -24.41 26.47 -4.27
N PHE A 5 -24.31 26.92 -5.53
CA PHE A 5 -23.64 26.21 -6.62
C PHE A 5 -22.11 26.15 -6.40
N PHE A 6 -21.50 27.24 -5.92
CA PHE A 6 -20.07 27.27 -5.63
C PHE A 6 -19.67 26.32 -4.49
N PHE A 7 -20.49 26.21 -3.44
CA PHE A 7 -20.22 25.31 -2.32
C PHE A 7 -20.34 23.83 -2.73
N GLN A 8 -21.36 23.47 -3.51
CA GLN A 8 -21.47 22.12 -4.05
C GLN A 8 -20.30 21.78 -4.98
N MET A 9 -19.84 22.72 -5.81
CA MET A 9 -18.73 22.49 -6.72
C MET A 9 -17.40 22.25 -5.98
N ASN A 10 -17.15 22.95 -4.87
CA ASN A 10 -15.98 22.72 -4.02
C ASN A 10 -16.02 21.37 -3.29
N ALA A 11 -17.18 20.97 -2.79
CA ALA A 11 -17.35 19.65 -2.17
C ALA A 11 -17.18 18.52 -3.19
N LEU A 12 -17.62 18.73 -4.42
CA LEU A 12 -17.50 17.76 -5.51
C LEU A 12 -16.05 17.68 -6.00
N LEU A 13 -15.35 18.80 -6.15
CA LEU A 13 -13.92 18.85 -6.44
C LEU A 13 -13.09 18.17 -5.33
N SER A 14 -13.39 18.42 -4.06
CA SER A 14 -12.73 17.75 -2.94
C SER A 14 -12.97 16.24 -2.95
N LYS A 15 -14.20 15.78 -3.22
CA LYS A 15 -14.52 14.36 -3.37
C LYS A 15 -13.84 13.74 -4.59
N ILE A 16 -13.78 14.46 -5.72
CA ILE A 16 -13.04 14.01 -6.90
C ILE A 16 -11.55 13.92 -6.59
N GLN A 17 -10.98 14.89 -5.89
CA GLN A 17 -9.56 14.90 -5.53
C GLN A 17 -9.22 13.79 -4.51
N GLN A 18 -10.11 13.54 -3.54
CA GLN A 18 -10.03 12.39 -2.63
C GLN A 18 -10.22 11.05 -3.35
N SER A 19 -11.08 11.02 -4.37
CA SER A 19 -11.31 9.82 -5.20
C SER A 19 -10.26 9.63 -6.28
N ALA A 20 -9.51 10.68 -6.66
CA ALA A 20 -8.41 10.67 -7.60
C ALA A 20 -7.08 10.30 -6.93
N ALA A 21 -7.01 10.35 -5.59
CA ALA A 21 -5.97 9.69 -4.80
C ALA A 21 -6.15 8.16 -4.79
N VAL A 22 -6.50 7.56 -5.93
CA VAL A 22 -6.49 6.11 -6.09
C VAL A 22 -5.03 5.69 -6.11
N VAL A 23 -4.55 5.19 -4.98
CA VAL A 23 -3.28 4.51 -4.91
C VAL A 23 -3.34 3.31 -5.87
N GLU A 24 -2.52 3.32 -6.91
CA GLU A 24 -2.55 2.33 -7.99
C GLU A 24 -2.27 0.94 -7.43
N LEU A 25 -3.09 -0.07 -7.78
CA LEU A 25 -2.80 -1.46 -7.42
C LEU A 25 -1.83 -2.06 -8.44
N ARG A 26 -0.66 -2.48 -7.97
CA ARG A 26 0.38 -3.11 -8.78
C ARG A 26 0.64 -4.56 -8.35
N SER A 27 1.25 -5.32 -9.25
CA SER A 27 1.77 -6.65 -8.92
C SER A 27 3.12 -6.51 -8.20
N VAL A 28 3.42 -7.42 -7.28
CA VAL A 28 4.75 -7.52 -6.66
C VAL A 28 5.85 -7.68 -7.71
N GLU A 29 5.55 -8.29 -8.85
CA GLU A 29 6.50 -8.47 -9.96
C GLU A 29 6.93 -7.17 -10.63
N THR A 30 6.15 -6.09 -10.47
CA THR A 30 6.47 -4.77 -11.04
C THR A 30 7.35 -3.92 -10.14
N LEU A 31 7.70 -4.41 -8.94
CA LEU A 31 8.64 -3.75 -8.06
C LEU A 31 10.05 -3.84 -8.64
N THR A 32 10.82 -2.76 -8.48
CA THR A 32 12.23 -2.75 -8.87
C THR A 32 13.01 -3.70 -7.96
N LEU A 33 13.85 -4.53 -8.56
CA LEU A 33 14.66 -5.51 -7.84
C LEU A 33 15.63 -4.81 -6.89
N ASP A 34 15.79 -5.36 -5.69
CA ASP A 34 16.67 -4.85 -4.62
C ASP A 34 16.39 -3.40 -4.19
N THR A 35 15.23 -2.85 -4.55
CA THR A 35 14.83 -1.49 -4.19
C THR A 35 14.00 -1.51 -2.89
N PRO A 36 14.38 -0.71 -1.88
CA PRO A 36 13.64 -0.65 -0.63
C PRO A 36 12.41 0.25 -0.75
N TYR A 37 11.25 -0.30 -0.41
CA TYR A 37 9.98 0.42 -0.33
C TYR A 37 9.52 0.45 1.13
N VAL A 38 9.15 1.61 1.64
CA VAL A 38 8.55 1.73 2.96
C VAL A 38 7.09 1.31 2.88
N ILE A 39 6.69 0.44 3.79
CA ILE A 39 5.29 0.14 4.01
C ILE A 39 4.71 1.29 4.85
N THR A 40 3.71 1.98 4.30
CA THR A 40 3.03 3.11 4.96
C THR A 40 1.75 2.68 5.64
N LYS A 41 1.11 1.62 5.13
CA LYS A 41 -0.13 1.06 5.66
C LYS A 41 -0.29 -0.39 5.22
N MET A 42 -0.86 -1.21 6.08
CA MET A 42 -1.33 -2.55 5.77
C MET A 42 -2.86 -2.60 5.82
N VAL A 43 -3.47 -3.39 4.93
CA VAL A 43 -4.90 -3.63 4.89
C VAL A 43 -5.12 -5.12 4.81
N TRP A 44 -5.70 -5.69 5.86
CA TRP A 44 -6.14 -7.08 5.87
C TRP A 44 -7.52 -7.19 5.22
N THR A 45 -7.74 -8.22 4.42
CA THR A 45 -9.06 -8.46 3.81
C THR A 45 -9.30 -9.94 3.58
N GLN A 46 -10.52 -10.39 3.86
CA GLN A 46 -10.95 -11.75 3.55
C GLN A 46 -11.44 -11.83 2.10
N THR A 47 -10.76 -12.62 1.27
CA THR A 47 -11.19 -12.88 -0.11
C THR A 47 -11.82 -14.27 -0.24
N LYS A 48 -12.46 -14.55 -1.38
CA LYS A 48 -12.97 -15.89 -1.71
C LYS A 48 -11.88 -16.97 -1.82
N TYR A 49 -10.61 -16.56 -1.88
CA TYR A 49 -9.44 -17.45 -1.97
C TYR A 49 -8.66 -17.55 -0.65
N GLY A 50 -9.19 -16.98 0.44
CA GLY A 50 -8.52 -16.89 1.73
C GLY A 50 -8.13 -15.46 2.11
N PRO A 51 -7.43 -15.29 3.24
CA PRO A 51 -6.99 -13.99 3.70
C PRO A 51 -5.94 -13.41 2.74
N ALA A 52 -6.04 -12.10 2.52
CA ALA A 52 -5.10 -11.34 1.71
C ALA A 52 -4.68 -10.09 2.49
N VAL A 53 -3.40 -9.74 2.36
CA VAL A 53 -2.87 -8.50 2.93
C VAL A 53 -2.42 -7.62 1.78
N GLN A 54 -2.93 -6.40 1.76
CA GLN A 54 -2.52 -5.34 0.86
C GLN A 54 -1.60 -4.39 1.61
N VAL A 55 -0.45 -4.08 1.02
CA VAL A 55 0.52 -3.12 1.56
C VAL A 55 0.54 -1.89 0.68
N HIS A 56 0.50 -0.72 1.30
CA HIS A 56 0.73 0.57 0.68
C HIS A 56 2.22 0.85 0.74
N LEU A 57 2.81 1.17 -0.42
CA LEU A 57 4.25 1.31 -0.57
C LEU A 57 4.60 2.72 -1.00
N GLN A 58 5.69 3.21 -0.41
CA GLN A 58 6.35 4.45 -0.77
C GLN A 58 7.82 4.16 -1.10
N GLU A 59 8.30 4.67 -2.22
CA GLU A 59 9.70 4.54 -2.62
C GLU A 59 10.61 5.39 -1.71
N LEU A 60 11.75 4.82 -1.30
CA LEU A 60 12.82 5.55 -0.64
C LEU A 60 13.80 6.05 -1.69
N THR A 61 13.98 7.37 -1.79
CA THR A 61 15.09 7.96 -2.55
C THR A 61 16.19 8.34 -1.58
N ASP A 62 17.41 7.82 -1.77
CA ASP A 62 18.57 8.07 -0.91
C ASP A 62 18.31 7.80 0.60
N GLY A 63 17.46 6.82 0.90
CA GLY A 63 17.09 6.46 2.28
C GLY A 63 16.14 7.45 2.95
N GLN A 64 15.62 8.44 2.23
CA GLN A 64 14.66 9.41 2.73
C GLN A 64 13.27 9.15 2.14
N ARG A 65 12.25 9.38 2.98
CA ARG A 65 10.85 9.39 2.54
C ARG A 65 10.62 10.62 1.69
N ILE A 66 10.07 10.42 0.49
CA ILE A 66 9.62 11.54 -0.33
C ILE A 66 8.32 12.07 0.26
N GLU A 67 8.22 13.36 0.54
CA GLU A 67 6.93 13.98 0.88
C GLU A 67 6.03 13.98 -0.38
N GLY A 68 4.97 13.18 -0.38
CA GLY A 68 4.14 13.01 -1.60
C GLY A 68 3.05 11.94 -1.57
N GLY A 69 2.92 11.16 -0.49
CA GLY A 69 1.89 10.11 -0.36
C GLY A 69 2.32 8.76 -0.96
N ASP A 70 1.44 7.77 -0.81
CA ASP A 70 1.66 6.40 -1.26
C ASP A 70 1.87 6.34 -2.78
N CYS A 71 2.93 5.68 -3.24
CA CYS A 71 3.21 5.56 -4.66
C CYS A 71 2.25 4.56 -5.33
N PHE A 72 2.01 3.43 -4.67
CA PHE A 72 1.14 2.36 -5.15
C PHE A 72 0.91 1.35 -4.00
N ARG A 73 0.01 0.40 -4.23
CA ARG A 73 -0.32 -0.68 -3.30
C ARG A 73 -0.12 -2.02 -3.99
N VAL A 74 0.31 -3.04 -3.25
CA VAL A 74 0.48 -4.41 -3.77
C VAL A 74 -0.15 -5.42 -2.84
N TYR A 75 -0.58 -6.56 -3.38
CA TYR A 75 -0.97 -7.71 -2.56
C TYR A 75 0.26 -8.52 -2.19
N LEU A 76 0.40 -8.83 -0.91
CA LEU A 76 1.40 -9.79 -0.47
C LEU A 76 1.10 -11.18 -1.04
N PRO A 77 2.13 -11.99 -1.35
CA PRO A 77 1.94 -13.37 -1.73
C PRO A 77 1.14 -14.14 -0.68
N HIS A 78 0.27 -15.04 -1.13
CA HIS A 78 -0.64 -15.81 -0.28
C HIS A 78 0.05 -16.48 0.92
N ARG A 79 1.28 -16.99 0.74
CA ARG A 79 2.06 -17.61 1.83
C ARG A 79 2.36 -16.63 2.96
N ILE A 80 2.62 -15.37 2.65
CA ILE A 80 2.88 -14.32 3.65
C ILE A 80 1.55 -13.84 4.24
N SER A 81 0.54 -13.61 3.39
CA SER A 81 -0.79 -13.16 3.86
C SER A 81 -1.48 -14.12 4.82
N ASN A 82 -1.27 -15.45 4.68
CA ASN A 82 -1.86 -16.43 5.58
C ASN A 82 -1.26 -16.43 7.00
N VAL A 83 -0.05 -15.88 7.16
CA VAL A 83 0.61 -15.81 8.47
C VAL A 83 0.17 -14.56 9.24
N LEU A 84 -0.32 -13.53 8.53
CA LEU A 84 -0.74 -12.27 9.11
C LEU A 84 -2.23 -12.28 9.45
N THR A 85 -2.53 -12.04 10.71
CA THR A 85 -3.88 -11.83 11.23
C THR A 85 -4.31 -10.37 11.11
N GLU A 86 -5.62 -10.12 11.16
CA GLU A 86 -6.18 -8.76 11.19
C GLU A 86 -5.62 -7.96 12.38
N GLU A 87 -5.52 -8.58 13.57
CA GLU A 87 -4.97 -7.94 14.76
C GLU A 87 -3.50 -7.52 14.61
N GLU A 88 -2.68 -8.33 13.93
CA GLU A 88 -1.28 -7.99 13.67
C GLU A 88 -1.16 -6.82 12.69
N VAL A 89 -2.02 -6.78 11.68
CA VAL A 89 -2.11 -5.64 10.75
C VAL A 89 -2.54 -4.36 11.46
N ASP A 90 -3.50 -4.46 12.38
CA ASP A 90 -3.92 -3.30 13.18
C ASP A 90 -2.83 -2.82 14.14
N LYS A 91 -2.13 -3.75 14.81
CA LYS A 91 -0.97 -3.42 15.64
C LYS A 91 0.14 -2.75 14.84
N TYR A 92 0.41 -3.25 13.63
CA TYR A 92 1.35 -2.64 12.69
C TYR A 92 0.94 -1.19 12.38
N ASN A 93 -0.32 -0.97 11.98
CA ASN A 93 -0.81 0.35 11.57
C ASN A 93 -0.85 1.35 12.73
N ALA A 94 -1.05 0.87 13.96
CA ALA A 94 -0.99 1.68 15.17
C ALA A 94 0.43 1.96 15.66
N SER A 95 1.42 1.17 15.18
CA SER A 95 2.82 1.33 15.57
C SER A 95 3.47 2.52 14.86
N GLN A 96 4.47 3.12 15.50
CA GLN A 96 5.36 4.09 14.85
C GLN A 96 6.52 3.42 14.10
N MET A 97 6.55 2.09 14.05
CA MET A 97 7.62 1.34 13.38
C MET A 97 7.46 1.43 11.87
N LEU A 98 8.59 1.63 11.19
CA LEU A 98 8.63 1.70 9.74
C LEU A 98 9.24 0.43 9.21
N TYR A 99 8.43 -0.37 8.53
CA TYR A 99 8.89 -1.58 7.88
C TYR A 99 9.23 -1.28 6.43
N THR A 100 10.26 -1.94 5.94
CA THR A 100 10.72 -1.87 4.56
C THR A 100 10.44 -3.20 3.88
N LEU A 101 9.93 -3.14 2.65
CA LEU A 101 9.75 -4.28 1.76
C LEU A 101 10.77 -4.18 0.64
N VAL A 102 11.53 -5.26 0.43
CA VAL A 102 12.48 -5.39 -0.68
C VAL A 102 12.09 -6.60 -1.53
N TYR A 103 11.93 -6.37 -2.82
CA TYR A 103 11.70 -7.45 -3.78
C TYR A 103 13.02 -8.05 -4.27
N ARG A 104 13.21 -9.35 -4.01
CA ARG A 104 14.43 -10.11 -4.37
C ARG A 104 14.26 -10.96 -5.62
N GLY A 105 13.14 -10.82 -6.32
CA GLY A 105 12.82 -11.62 -7.50
C GLY A 105 11.93 -12.82 -7.18
N LYS A 106 12.02 -13.84 -8.04
CA LYS A 106 11.13 -15.00 -8.03
C LYS A 106 11.93 -16.27 -8.29
N LEU A 107 11.67 -17.31 -7.51
CA LEU A 107 12.20 -18.65 -7.74
C LEU A 107 11.05 -19.59 -8.14
N GLY A 108 10.94 -19.90 -9.44
CA GLY A 108 9.81 -20.64 -9.98
C GLY A 108 8.50 -19.87 -9.80
N ASN A 109 7.59 -20.38 -8.96
CA ASN A 109 6.31 -19.73 -8.63
C ASN A 109 6.32 -19.00 -7.27
N ALA A 110 7.46 -18.95 -6.57
CA ALA A 110 7.57 -18.31 -5.27
C ALA A 110 8.22 -16.92 -5.39
N PHE A 111 7.57 -15.91 -4.83
CA PHE A 111 8.12 -14.57 -4.69
C PHE A 111 9.07 -14.52 -3.50
N LEU A 112 10.23 -13.90 -3.70
CA LEU A 112 11.21 -13.63 -2.65
C LEU A 112 11.06 -12.18 -2.21
N LEU A 113 10.63 -12.00 -0.97
CA LEU A 113 10.40 -10.71 -0.34
C LEU A 113 11.09 -10.69 1.01
N ASP A 114 11.90 -9.65 1.24
CA ASP A 114 12.42 -9.35 2.56
C ASP A 114 11.56 -8.24 3.17
N ILE A 115 11.07 -8.45 4.40
CA ILE A 115 10.35 -7.45 5.18
C ILE A 115 11.07 -7.30 6.52
N TYR A 116 11.53 -6.09 6.84
CA TYR A 116 12.27 -5.80 8.07
C TYR A 116 12.01 -4.39 8.58
#